data_AF-X0Y4J2-F1
#
_entry.id   AF-X0Y4J2-F1
#
_cell.length_a   1.000
_cell.length_b   1.000
_cell.length_c   1.000
_cell.angle_alpha   90.00
_cell.angle_beta   90.00
_cell.angle_gamma   90.00
#
_symmetry.space_group_name_H-M   'P 1'
#
loop_
_entity.id
_entity.type
_entity.pdbx_description
1 polymer ?
#
loop_
_entity_poly.entity_id
_entity_poly.type
_entity_poly.pdbx_seq_one_letter_code
_entity_poly.pdbx_strand_id
1 'polypeptide(L)'
;GKPLVYLDNAATTQKPQAVIDALVHFYEHQNANIHRAIHTLGEEATAAYEETRAKACRFINAPRPENIVFTRSATEALNLVASAWGRANVKEGDEIVLTQMEHHSNMVPWQRLAQEVGATVKYIGVTDGGTLDLDGLDDIITEKTKLVGVTQVSNAFGTINPLGKIIAAAHRRGALALVDAAQSVPHMPV
;
A
#
# COMPACT_ATOMS: atom_id res chain seq x y z
N GLY A 1 15.65 31.78 -19.53
CA GLY A 1 14.61 30.85 -19.04
C GLY A 1 13.97 31.41 -17.78
N LYS A 2 12.85 30.84 -17.33
CA LYS A 2 12.20 31.18 -16.04
C LYS A 2 12.60 30.16 -14.95
N PRO A 3 12.58 30.53 -13.65
CA PRO A 3 12.79 29.57 -12.55
C PRO A 3 11.78 28.42 -12.58
N LEU A 4 12.21 27.22 -12.21
CA LEU A 4 11.35 26.04 -12.11
C LEU A 4 10.42 26.15 -10.90
N VAL A 5 9.13 25.85 -11.11
CA VAL A 5 8.11 25.70 -10.05
C VAL A 5 7.48 24.33 -10.21
N TYR A 6 7.88 23.37 -9.35
CA TYR A 6 7.43 21.97 -9.44
C TYR A 6 6.30 21.69 -8.44
N LEU A 7 5.07 21.60 -8.94
CA LEU A 7 3.84 21.39 -8.15
C LEU A 7 3.16 20.06 -8.49
N ASP A 8 3.95 19.02 -8.79
CA ASP A 8 3.47 17.68 -9.18
C ASP A 8 4.00 16.57 -8.26
N ASN A 9 4.27 16.92 -6.99
CA ASN A 9 4.86 16.00 -6.00
C ASN A 9 3.96 14.79 -5.67
N ALA A 10 2.64 14.92 -5.85
CA ALA A 10 1.69 13.84 -5.67
C ALA A 10 1.85 12.73 -6.72
N ALA A 11 2.40 13.03 -7.91
CA ALA A 11 2.75 12.04 -8.92
C ALA A 11 4.14 11.43 -8.64
N THR A 12 5.16 12.27 -8.41
CA THR A 12 6.48 11.83 -7.94
C THR A 12 7.25 12.97 -7.29
N THR A 13 8.09 12.66 -6.31
CA THR A 13 8.93 13.65 -5.63
C THR A 13 10.28 13.83 -6.30
N GLN A 14 10.91 14.98 -6.12
CA GLN A 14 12.35 15.14 -6.42
C GLN A 14 13.19 14.38 -5.39
N LYS A 15 14.44 14.04 -5.74
CA LYS A 15 15.31 13.21 -4.88
C LYS A 15 16.39 14.08 -4.24
N PRO A 16 16.58 14.03 -2.91
CA PRO A 16 17.65 14.77 -2.25
C PRO A 16 19.01 14.15 -2.60
N GLN A 17 20.09 14.93 -2.53
CA GLN A 17 21.43 14.49 -2.90
C GLN A 17 21.87 13.23 -2.15
N ALA A 18 21.55 13.12 -0.85
CA ALA A 18 21.87 11.94 -0.05
C ALA A 18 21.28 10.62 -0.60
N VAL A 19 20.11 10.65 -1.26
CA VAL A 19 19.52 9.47 -1.89
C VAL A 19 20.28 9.11 -3.18
N ILE A 20 20.69 10.13 -3.94
CA ILE A 20 21.49 9.95 -5.16
C ILE A 20 22.86 9.37 -4.79
N ASP A 21 23.53 9.95 -3.79
CA ASP A 21 24.85 9.52 -3.33
C ASP A 21 24.82 8.09 -2.81
N ALA A 22 23.77 7.69 -2.08
CA ALA A 22 23.62 6.30 -1.61
C ALA A 22 23.51 5.30 -2.77
N LEU A 23 22.77 5.66 -3.83
CA LEU A 23 22.65 4.83 -5.03
C LEU A 23 23.99 4.70 -5.77
N VAL A 24 24.69 5.83 -5.96
CA VAL A 24 26.00 5.88 -6.62
C VAL A 24 27.02 5.06 -5.81
N HIS A 25 27.09 5.29 -4.50
CA HIS A 25 28.00 4.56 -3.61
C HIS A 25 27.79 3.05 -3.68
N PHE A 26 26.53 2.59 -3.66
CA PHE A 26 26.22 1.17 -3.78
C PHE A 26 26.77 0.59 -5.08
N TYR A 27 26.54 1.27 -6.23
CA TYR A 27 26.99 0.75 -7.52
C TYR A 27 28.51 0.84 -7.73
N GLU A 28 29.17 1.84 -7.15
CA GLU A 28 30.63 2.00 -7.27
C GLU A 28 31.41 1.08 -6.32
N HIS A 29 30.84 0.71 -5.17
CA HIS A 29 31.61 0.05 -4.10
C HIS A 29 31.02 -1.25 -3.58
N GLN A 30 29.71 -1.47 -3.65
CA GLN A 30 29.03 -2.56 -2.92
C GLN A 30 28.19 -3.49 -3.81
N ASN A 31 28.14 -3.27 -5.12
CA ASN A 31 27.25 -4.00 -6.01
C ASN A 31 27.62 -5.49 -6.11
N ALA A 32 26.74 -6.33 -5.56
CA ALA A 32 26.76 -7.77 -5.70
C ALA A 32 25.35 -8.34 -5.55
N ASN A 33 25.17 -9.60 -5.98
CA ASN A 33 23.90 -10.28 -5.80
C ASN A 33 23.70 -10.66 -4.32
N ILE A 34 22.58 -10.23 -3.75
CA ILE A 34 22.24 -10.48 -2.34
C ILE A 34 21.88 -11.96 -2.09
N HIS A 35 22.09 -12.44 -0.86
CA HIS A 35 21.75 -13.78 -0.36
C HIS A 35 22.41 -15.00 -1.06
N ARG A 36 23.08 -14.84 -2.20
CA ARG A 36 23.70 -15.94 -2.96
C ARG A 36 25.22 -15.97 -2.93
N ALA A 37 25.86 -14.86 -2.56
CA ALA A 37 27.30 -14.70 -2.63
C ALA A 37 27.96 -14.95 -1.28
N ILE A 38 29.04 -15.75 -1.28
CA ILE A 38 29.88 -16.10 -0.12
C ILE A 38 31.18 -15.27 -0.12
N HIS A 39 31.20 -14.18 -0.88
CA HIS A 39 32.35 -13.26 -0.98
C HIS A 39 31.99 -11.92 -0.36
N THR A 40 33.00 -11.16 0.06
CA THR A 40 32.85 -9.91 0.83
C THR A 40 31.77 -8.96 0.28
N LEU A 41 31.81 -8.62 -1.01
CA LEU A 41 30.80 -7.73 -1.61
C LEU A 41 29.37 -8.27 -1.50
N GLY A 42 29.18 -9.59 -1.53
CA GLY A 42 27.88 -10.23 -1.38
C GLY A 42 27.32 -10.12 0.03
N GLU A 43 28.19 -10.29 1.02
CA GLU A 43 27.85 -10.10 2.44
C GLU A 43 27.51 -8.64 2.72
N GLU A 44 28.32 -7.71 2.22
CA GLU A 44 28.10 -6.26 2.36
C GLU A 44 26.80 -5.80 1.70
N ALA A 45 26.53 -6.24 0.45
CA ALA A 45 25.29 -5.94 -0.24
C ALA A 45 24.06 -6.48 0.50
N THR A 46 24.16 -7.71 1.02
CA THR A 46 23.07 -8.35 1.79
C THR A 46 22.83 -7.60 3.10
N ALA A 47 23.89 -7.21 3.81
CA ALA A 47 23.79 -6.45 5.04
C ALA A 47 23.12 -5.08 4.80
N ALA A 48 23.53 -4.35 3.76
CA ALA A 48 22.93 -3.06 3.40
C ALA A 48 21.43 -3.18 3.04
N TYR A 49 21.05 -4.25 2.33
CA TYR A 49 19.66 -4.53 1.98
C TYR A 49 18.79 -4.84 3.21
N GLU A 50 19.27 -5.69 4.12
CA GLU A 50 18.55 -6.02 5.35
C GLU A 50 18.52 -4.85 6.36
N GLU A 51 19.56 -4.00 6.39
CA GLU A 51 19.53 -2.75 7.13
C GLU A 51 18.43 -1.82 6.60
N THR A 52 18.26 -1.75 5.28
CA THR A 52 17.18 -0.99 4.64
C THR A 52 15.81 -1.55 5.04
N ARG A 53 15.65 -2.87 5.11
CA ARG A 53 14.42 -3.52 5.63
C ARG A 53 14.13 -3.11 7.07
N ALA A 54 15.14 -3.14 7.93
CA ALA A 54 15.00 -2.74 9.34
C ALA A 54 14.68 -1.24 9.49
N LYS A 55 15.25 -0.37 8.64
CA LYS A 55 14.90 1.05 8.58
C LYS A 55 13.45 1.26 8.17
N ALA A 56 12.99 0.59 7.10
CA ALA A 56 11.61 0.67 6.64
C ALA A 56 10.62 0.17 7.72
N CYS A 57 10.96 -0.93 8.39
CA CYS A 57 10.19 -1.48 9.52
C CYS A 57 10.00 -0.44 10.64
N ARG A 58 11.08 0.19 11.09
CA ARG A 58 11.00 1.26 12.11
C ARG A 58 10.22 2.48 11.61
N PHE A 59 10.38 2.84 10.35
CA PHE A 59 9.76 4.02 9.75
C PHE A 59 8.23 3.94 9.77
N ILE A 60 7.66 2.76 9.54
CA ILE A 60 6.21 2.52 9.59
C ILE A 60 5.75 1.83 10.88
N ASN A 61 6.62 1.78 11.89
CA ASN A 61 6.38 1.12 13.17
C ASN A 61 5.84 -0.32 13.06
N ALA A 62 6.33 -1.08 12.08
CA ALA A 62 5.99 -2.50 11.93
C ALA A 62 6.62 -3.33 13.07
N PRO A 63 6.01 -4.45 13.47
CA PRO A 63 6.46 -5.21 14.63
C PRO A 63 7.84 -5.86 14.43
N ARG A 64 8.13 -6.32 13.19
CA ARG A 64 9.41 -6.95 12.86
C ARG A 64 9.79 -6.74 11.39
N PRO A 65 11.09 -6.75 11.03
CA PRO A 65 11.54 -6.58 9.64
C PRO A 65 10.93 -7.59 8.67
N GLU A 66 10.63 -8.81 9.10
CA GLU A 66 10.04 -9.88 8.26
C GLU A 66 8.62 -9.54 7.80
N ASN A 67 7.97 -8.55 8.42
CA ASN A 67 6.69 -8.00 7.95
C ASN A 67 6.84 -7.04 6.76
N ILE A 68 8.06 -6.70 6.37
CA ILE A 68 8.35 -5.82 5.23
C ILE A 68 8.69 -6.66 4.01
N VAL A 69 7.86 -6.55 2.98
CA VAL A 69 8.12 -7.13 1.65
C VAL A 69 8.44 -6.00 0.70
N PHE A 70 9.63 -6.03 0.10
CA PHE A 70 10.00 -5.08 -0.93
C PHE A 70 9.36 -5.46 -2.26
N THR A 71 8.68 -4.49 -2.86
CA THR A 71 8.13 -4.55 -4.22
C THR A 71 8.63 -3.35 -5.02
N ARG A 72 8.44 -3.40 -6.33
CA ARG A 72 8.78 -2.30 -7.25
C ARG A 72 7.96 -1.04 -6.99
N SER A 73 6.72 -1.20 -6.52
CA SER A 73 5.80 -0.08 -6.25
C SER A 73 4.63 -0.48 -5.35
N ALA A 74 3.89 0.51 -4.85
CA ALA A 74 2.62 0.30 -4.15
C ALA A 74 1.62 -0.51 -5.00
N THR A 75 1.54 -0.23 -6.31
CA THR A 75 0.69 -1.01 -7.23
C THR A 75 1.06 -2.49 -7.23
N GLU A 76 2.35 -2.83 -7.26
CA GLU A 76 2.77 -4.23 -7.21
C GLU A 76 2.48 -4.87 -5.84
N ALA A 77 2.66 -4.12 -4.73
CA ALA A 77 2.31 -4.61 -3.40
C ALA A 77 0.81 -4.96 -3.29
N LEU A 78 -0.07 -4.08 -3.79
CA LEU A 78 -1.52 -4.33 -3.80
C LEU A 78 -1.89 -5.54 -4.68
N ASN A 79 -1.25 -5.67 -5.84
CA ASN A 79 -1.46 -6.83 -6.72
C ASN A 79 -0.94 -8.14 -6.09
N LEU A 80 0.16 -8.09 -5.35
CA LEU A 80 0.69 -9.24 -4.62
C LEU A 80 -0.33 -9.75 -3.59
N VAL A 81 -0.94 -8.85 -2.81
CA VAL A 81 -1.99 -9.21 -1.85
C VAL A 81 -3.20 -9.82 -2.57
N ALA A 82 -3.71 -9.19 -3.63
CA ALA A 82 -4.84 -9.71 -4.40
C ALA A 82 -4.55 -11.09 -5.02
N SER A 83 -3.34 -11.29 -5.52
CA SER A 83 -2.95 -12.53 -6.22
C SER A 83 -2.62 -13.67 -5.26
N ALA A 84 -1.95 -13.39 -4.14
CA ALA A 84 -1.53 -14.41 -3.18
C ALA A 84 -2.62 -14.67 -2.14
N TRP A 85 -3.02 -13.64 -1.38
CA TRP A 85 -4.03 -13.79 -0.35
C TRP A 85 -5.44 -13.83 -0.95
N GLY A 86 -5.76 -12.90 -1.86
CA GLY A 86 -7.10 -12.78 -2.43
C GLY A 86 -7.57 -14.06 -3.13
N ARG A 87 -6.77 -14.60 -4.05
CA ARG A 87 -7.09 -15.87 -4.76
C ARG A 87 -7.25 -17.08 -3.83
N ALA A 88 -6.57 -17.08 -2.68
CA ALA A 88 -6.66 -18.18 -1.73
C ALA A 88 -7.86 -18.08 -0.76
N ASN A 89 -8.39 -16.88 -0.55
CA ASN A 89 -9.33 -16.60 0.56
C ASN A 89 -10.69 -16.04 0.12
N VAL A 90 -10.81 -15.51 -1.11
CA VAL A 90 -12.06 -14.98 -1.65
C VAL A 90 -12.68 -16.00 -2.61
N LYS A 91 -13.96 -16.29 -2.42
CA LYS A 91 -14.71 -17.30 -3.18
C LYS A 91 -16.01 -16.73 -3.76
N GLU A 92 -16.72 -17.55 -4.52
CA GLU A 92 -18.03 -17.20 -5.06
C GLU A 92 -18.98 -16.76 -3.93
N GLY A 93 -19.66 -15.61 -4.15
CA GLY A 93 -20.59 -15.03 -3.19
C GLY A 93 -19.97 -14.25 -2.04
N ASP A 94 -18.63 -14.22 -1.91
CA ASP A 94 -17.93 -13.34 -0.96
C ASP A 94 -17.94 -11.87 -1.44
N GLU A 95 -17.60 -10.96 -0.52
CA GLU A 95 -17.61 -9.52 -0.77
C GLU A 95 -16.22 -8.90 -0.51
N ILE A 96 -15.85 -7.95 -1.37
CA ILE A 96 -14.72 -7.04 -1.17
C ILE A 96 -15.29 -5.62 -1.13
N VAL A 97 -15.02 -4.88 -0.05
CA VAL A 97 -15.48 -3.50 0.09
C VAL A 97 -14.30 -2.58 -0.20
N LEU A 98 -14.48 -1.64 -1.11
CA LEU A 98 -13.53 -0.57 -1.43
C LEU A 98 -14.17 0.79 -1.14
N THR A 99 -13.46 1.88 -1.42
CA THR A 99 -14.04 3.23 -1.42
C THR A 99 -14.14 3.79 -2.85
N GLN A 100 -15.02 4.76 -3.06
CA GLN A 100 -15.05 5.53 -4.30
C GLN A 100 -13.84 6.46 -4.47
N MET A 101 -12.97 6.59 -3.46
CA MET A 101 -11.75 7.41 -3.50
C MET A 101 -10.50 6.62 -3.92
N GLU A 102 -10.62 5.32 -4.19
CA GLU A 102 -9.45 4.51 -4.48
C GLU A 102 -8.72 4.95 -5.75
N HIS A 103 -7.39 4.97 -5.67
CA HIS A 103 -6.58 4.98 -6.87
C HIS A 103 -6.77 3.65 -7.63
N HIS A 104 -6.65 3.67 -8.96
CA HIS A 104 -6.85 2.47 -9.80
C HIS A 104 -6.03 1.25 -9.36
N SER A 105 -4.85 1.47 -8.78
CA SER A 105 -3.99 0.43 -8.21
C SER A 105 -4.65 -0.38 -7.09
N ASN A 106 -5.52 0.25 -6.29
CA ASN A 106 -6.25 -0.40 -5.20
C ASN A 106 -7.70 -0.76 -5.60
N MET A 107 -8.05 -0.71 -6.88
CA MET A 107 -9.39 -1.05 -7.37
C MET A 107 -9.36 -2.19 -8.39
N VAL A 108 -8.55 -2.05 -9.44
CA VAL A 108 -8.50 -3.00 -10.56
C VAL A 108 -8.16 -4.43 -10.14
N PRO A 109 -7.19 -4.70 -9.22
CA PRO A 109 -6.88 -6.07 -8.82
C PRO A 109 -8.06 -6.80 -8.17
N TRP A 110 -8.85 -6.08 -7.37
CA TRP A 110 -10.02 -6.63 -6.68
C TRP A 110 -11.19 -6.86 -7.63
N GLN A 111 -11.43 -5.96 -8.58
CA GLN A 111 -12.43 -6.16 -9.63
C GLN A 111 -12.13 -7.40 -10.46
N ARG A 112 -10.86 -7.58 -10.86
CA ARG A 112 -10.43 -8.79 -11.60
C ARG A 112 -10.62 -10.05 -10.78
N LEU A 113 -10.14 -10.07 -9.53
CA LEU A 113 -10.32 -11.21 -8.64
C LEU A 113 -11.80 -11.56 -8.49
N ALA A 114 -12.65 -10.56 -8.24
CA ALA A 114 -14.08 -10.75 -8.06
C ALA A 114 -14.75 -11.35 -9.30
N GLN A 115 -14.39 -10.87 -10.49
CA GLN A 115 -14.85 -11.45 -11.77
C GLN A 115 -14.38 -12.89 -11.97
N GLU A 116 -13.14 -13.20 -11.58
CA GLU A 116 -12.56 -14.55 -11.73
C GLU A 116 -13.23 -15.58 -10.82
N VAL A 117 -13.57 -15.22 -9.57
CA VAL A 117 -14.06 -16.16 -8.54
C VAL A 117 -15.56 -16.06 -8.28
N GLY A 118 -16.26 -15.11 -8.90
CA GLY A 118 -17.69 -14.87 -8.65
C GLY A 118 -17.97 -14.13 -7.33
N ALA A 119 -17.04 -13.32 -6.84
CA ALA A 119 -17.26 -12.44 -5.69
C ALA A 119 -17.85 -11.09 -6.12
N THR A 120 -18.28 -10.28 -5.15
CA THR A 120 -18.85 -8.94 -5.39
C THR A 120 -17.94 -7.85 -4.85
N VAL A 121 -17.70 -6.80 -5.63
CA VAL A 121 -17.05 -5.58 -5.14
C VAL A 121 -18.10 -4.53 -4.80
N LYS A 122 -18.08 -4.02 -3.57
CA LYS A 122 -18.94 -2.93 -3.08
C LYS A 122 -18.09 -1.69 -2.82
N TYR A 123 -18.71 -0.51 -2.85
CA TYR A 123 -18.00 0.76 -2.66
C TYR A 123 -18.67 1.62 -1.58
N ILE A 124 -17.87 2.06 -0.61
CA ILE A 124 -18.23 3.14 0.31
C ILE A 124 -18.27 4.45 -0.49
N GLY A 125 -19.39 5.16 -0.39
CA GLY A 125 -19.64 6.40 -1.13
C GLY A 125 -18.78 7.58 -0.66
N VAL A 126 -18.76 8.63 -1.46
CA VAL A 126 -18.21 9.95 -1.09
C VAL A 126 -19.36 10.94 -0.95
N THR A 127 -19.36 11.70 0.15
CA THR A 127 -20.26 12.84 0.38
C THR A 127 -19.88 14.03 -0.49
N ASP A 128 -20.79 14.99 -0.68
CA ASP A 128 -20.50 16.24 -1.41
C ASP A 128 -19.33 17.05 -0.82
N GLY A 129 -19.01 16.83 0.46
CA GLY A 129 -17.86 17.44 1.14
C GLY A 129 -16.51 16.80 0.83
N GLY A 130 -16.45 15.79 -0.04
CA GLY A 130 -15.20 15.09 -0.38
C GLY A 130 -14.71 14.15 0.72
N THR A 131 -15.56 13.78 1.69
CA THR A 131 -15.29 12.77 2.73
C THR A 131 -16.07 11.50 2.48
N LEU A 132 -15.59 10.35 2.97
CA LEU A 132 -16.36 9.10 2.89
C LEU A 132 -17.68 9.19 3.62
N ASP A 133 -18.74 8.66 3.02
CA ASP A 133 -20.02 8.45 3.67
C ASP A 133 -19.95 7.17 4.51
N LEU A 134 -19.96 7.33 5.83
CA LEU A 134 -19.79 6.24 6.79
C LEU A 134 -21.07 5.88 7.55
N ASP A 135 -22.19 6.54 7.25
CA ASP A 135 -23.44 6.33 7.99
C ASP A 135 -24.01 4.91 7.76
N GLY A 136 -23.70 4.28 6.62
CA GLY A 136 -24.04 2.90 6.27
C GLY A 136 -22.90 1.89 6.38
N LEU A 137 -21.85 2.17 7.16
CA LEU A 137 -20.64 1.35 7.19
C LEU A 137 -20.89 -0.10 7.65
N ASP A 138 -21.77 -0.30 8.64
CA ASP A 138 -22.10 -1.64 9.16
C ASP A 138 -23.06 -2.42 8.23
N ASP A 139 -23.71 -1.74 7.27
CA ASP A 139 -24.59 -2.36 6.27
C ASP A 139 -23.80 -2.81 5.03
N ILE A 140 -22.78 -2.04 4.64
CA ILE A 140 -21.94 -2.37 3.48
C ILE A 140 -20.89 -3.44 3.82
N ILE A 141 -20.33 -3.42 5.04
CA ILE A 141 -19.41 -4.43 5.55
C ILE A 141 -20.23 -5.51 6.27
N THR A 142 -20.41 -6.65 5.58
CA THR A 142 -21.23 -7.76 6.06
C THR A 142 -20.37 -8.96 6.50
N GLU A 143 -21.00 -10.00 7.04
CA GLU A 143 -20.34 -11.29 7.35
C GLU A 143 -19.75 -11.99 6.11
N LYS A 144 -20.17 -11.60 4.90
CA LYS A 144 -19.59 -12.10 3.64
C LYS A 144 -18.35 -11.32 3.21
N THR A 145 -18.07 -10.18 3.84
CA THR A 145 -16.91 -9.36 3.51
C THR A 145 -15.64 -10.08 3.94
N LYS A 146 -14.71 -10.26 3.00
CA LYS A 146 -13.38 -10.84 3.27
C LYS A 146 -12.31 -9.78 3.40
N LEU A 147 -12.46 -8.67 2.68
CA LEU A 147 -11.49 -7.59 2.66
C LEU A 147 -12.19 -6.23 2.58
N VAL A 148 -11.67 -5.27 3.32
CA VAL A 148 -11.95 -3.85 3.16
C VAL A 148 -10.67 -3.14 2.71
N GLY A 149 -10.64 -2.66 1.46
CA GLY A 149 -9.56 -1.85 0.90
C GLY A 149 -9.87 -0.36 1.04
N VAL A 150 -8.93 0.42 1.57
CA VAL A 150 -9.12 1.85 1.81
C VAL A 150 -7.84 2.66 1.59
N THR A 151 -7.92 3.76 0.86
CA THR A 151 -6.84 4.75 0.82
C THR A 151 -6.77 5.55 2.12
N GLN A 152 -5.57 5.72 2.69
CA GLN A 152 -5.39 6.54 3.90
C GLN A 152 -5.56 8.03 3.60
N VAL A 153 -4.99 8.49 2.48
CA VAL A 153 -5.08 9.86 1.99
C VAL A 153 -5.42 9.83 0.50
N SER A 154 -6.55 10.44 0.13
CA SER A 154 -6.95 10.53 -1.28
C SER A 154 -5.94 11.38 -2.07
N ASN A 155 -5.42 10.83 -3.18
CA ASN A 155 -4.55 11.57 -4.09
C ASN A 155 -5.28 12.66 -4.90
N ALA A 156 -6.62 12.62 -4.94
CA ALA A 156 -7.44 13.59 -5.66
C ALA A 156 -8.00 14.68 -4.73
N PHE A 157 -8.58 14.28 -3.60
CA PHE A 157 -9.23 15.22 -2.66
C PHE A 157 -8.31 15.70 -1.53
N GLY A 158 -7.20 15.00 -1.26
CA GLY A 158 -6.37 15.25 -0.06
C GLY A 158 -7.02 14.80 1.25
N THR A 159 -8.21 14.17 1.19
CA THR A 159 -8.96 13.70 2.35
C THR A 159 -8.19 12.63 3.11
N ILE A 160 -8.03 12.84 4.43
CA ILE A 160 -7.48 11.85 5.36
C ILE A 160 -8.64 11.00 5.89
N ASN A 161 -8.68 9.73 5.53
CA ASN A 161 -9.77 8.83 5.88
C ASN A 161 -9.64 8.30 7.33
N PRO A 162 -10.74 8.12 8.07
CA PRO A 162 -10.70 7.68 9.46
C PRO A 162 -10.45 6.16 9.57
N LEU A 163 -9.22 5.73 9.29
CA LEU A 163 -8.82 4.32 9.22
C LEU A 163 -9.23 3.51 10.45
N GLY A 164 -9.07 4.05 11.66
CA GLY A 164 -9.42 3.34 12.90
C GLY A 164 -10.88 2.89 12.94
N LYS A 165 -11.81 3.71 12.42
CA LYS A 165 -13.24 3.35 12.34
C LYS A 165 -13.47 2.23 11.32
N ILE A 166 -12.86 2.35 10.15
CA ILE A 166 -13.04 1.42 9.02
C ILE A 166 -12.42 0.05 9.33
N ILE A 167 -11.19 0.03 9.85
CA ILE A 167 -10.48 -1.19 10.26
C ILE A 167 -11.25 -1.89 11.37
N ALA A 168 -11.75 -1.15 12.37
CA ALA A 168 -12.56 -1.74 13.43
C ALA A 168 -13.86 -2.36 12.87
N ALA A 169 -14.53 -1.70 11.92
CA ALA A 169 -15.73 -2.25 11.28
C ALA A 169 -15.42 -3.53 10.48
N ALA A 170 -14.33 -3.54 9.71
CA ALA A 170 -13.86 -4.73 8.99
C ALA A 170 -13.63 -5.92 9.95
N HIS A 171 -12.85 -5.69 11.00
CA HIS A 171 -12.48 -6.74 11.95
C HIS A 171 -13.68 -7.28 12.74
N ARG A 172 -14.69 -6.44 13.07
CA ARG A 172 -15.93 -6.89 13.72
C ARG A 172 -16.69 -7.96 12.91
N ARG A 173 -16.53 -7.95 11.59
CA ARG A 173 -17.15 -8.90 10.65
C ARG A 173 -16.19 -10.02 10.20
N GLY A 174 -15.00 -10.10 10.81
CA GLY A 174 -13.97 -11.08 10.44
C GLY A 174 -13.26 -10.81 9.12
N ALA A 175 -13.46 -9.63 8.51
CA ALA A 175 -12.76 -9.21 7.30
C ALA A 175 -11.36 -8.67 7.64
N LEU A 176 -10.41 -8.77 6.71
CA LEU A 176 -9.13 -8.05 6.79
C LEU A 176 -9.28 -6.62 6.27
N ALA A 177 -8.39 -5.73 6.71
CA ALA A 177 -8.25 -4.39 6.16
C ALA A 177 -6.93 -4.24 5.38
N LEU A 178 -7.01 -3.63 4.19
CA LEU A 178 -5.85 -3.26 3.37
C LEU A 178 -5.83 -1.75 3.18
N VAL A 179 -4.71 -1.13 3.53
CA VAL A 179 -4.56 0.33 3.46
C VAL A 179 -3.62 0.71 2.32
N ASP A 180 -4.10 1.52 1.38
CA ASP A 180 -3.23 2.21 0.42
C ASP A 180 -2.73 3.51 1.05
N ALA A 181 -1.46 3.48 1.46
CA ALA A 181 -0.77 4.55 2.16
C ALA A 181 0.17 5.37 1.25
N ALA A 182 0.05 5.25 -0.09
CA ALA A 182 0.99 5.86 -1.03
C ALA A 182 1.12 7.39 -0.86
N GLN A 183 0.04 8.08 -0.49
CA GLN A 183 0.03 9.52 -0.22
C GLN A 183 0.21 9.88 1.25
N SER A 184 -0.02 8.97 2.21
CA SER A 184 0.13 9.31 3.63
C SER A 184 1.58 9.22 4.08
N VAL A 185 2.30 8.17 3.68
CA VAL A 185 3.69 7.90 4.11
C VAL A 185 4.63 9.11 3.88
N PRO A 186 4.55 9.87 2.77
CA PRO A 186 5.39 11.05 2.57
C PRO A 186 4.95 12.29 3.37
N HIS A 187 3.76 12.29 3.96
CA HIS A 187 3.11 13.49 4.49
C HIS A 187 2.78 13.44 5.98
N MET A 188 2.76 12.25 6.58
CA MET A 188 2.42 12.07 7.99
C MET A 188 3.05 10.80 8.58
N PRO A 189 3.20 10.73 9.91
CA PRO A 189 3.50 9.46 10.59
C PRO A 189 2.43 8.41 10.29
N VAL A 190 2.88 7.16 10.10
CA VAL A 190 2.03 5.99 9.87
C VAL A 190 2.36 4.85 10.83
#